data_AF-A0A5C7YJH1-F1
#
_entry.id   AF-A0A5C7YJH1-F1
#
_cell.length_a   1.000
_cell.length_b   1.000
_cell.length_c   1.000
_cell.angle_alpha   90.00
_cell.angle_beta   90.00
_cell.angle_gamma   90.00
#
_symmetry.space_group_name_H-M   'P 1'
#
loop_
_entity.id
_entity.type
_entity.pdbx_description
1 polymer ?
#
loop_
_entity_poly.entity_id
_entity_poly.type
_entity_poly.pdbx_seq_one_letter_code
_entity_poly.pdbx_strand_id
1 'polypeptide(L)'
;ARGECLCNARASGPFVAINTAALPKDLLESELFGHERGAFTGAQTSRRGRFEQAEGGTLFLDEIGDMPFDLQTRLLRVLSDGHFYRVGGHSAVKANVRVIAATHQDLEQRVKEGGFREDLFHRLNVIRLRLPALRERREDVPMLTRYFLQRSAQQLGVEPKRITEAAMAQLGQFQFPGNVRQLENICHWLTVMAPAQVIEIKDLPPEVQSPPTFDPPAEEAVPKAGLAQENPQPTVSTVFAPAGQAMPDTGWEQLLEREALHLLSAGRNDVWDVLARQFESRLILTALSTTRGRRIEAAQRLGIGRNTITRKIQELGIDD
;
A
#
# COMPACT_ATOMS: atom_id res chain seq x y z
N ALA A 1 -12.96 17.03 5.97
CA ALA A 1 -12.73 16.76 7.42
C ALA A 1 -12.57 18.04 8.26
N ARG A 2 -11.39 18.67 8.39
CA ARG A 2 -11.24 19.91 9.21
C ARG A 2 -12.06 21.10 8.69
N GLY A 3 -12.19 21.26 7.37
CA GLY A 3 -12.99 22.34 6.77
C GLY A 3 -14.49 22.27 7.08
N GLU A 4 -15.07 21.06 7.15
CA GLU A 4 -16.47 20.83 7.54
C GLU A 4 -16.72 20.97 9.05
N CYS A 5 -15.65 20.95 9.85
CA CYS A 5 -15.74 21.21 11.28
C CYS A 5 -15.86 22.71 11.59
N LEU A 6 -15.30 23.58 10.73
CA LEU A 6 -15.32 25.03 10.94
C LEU A 6 -16.69 25.69 10.67
N CYS A 7 -17.61 25.04 9.95
CA CYS A 7 -18.84 25.67 9.46
C CYS A 7 -20.10 25.44 10.33
N ASN A 8 -19.98 25.03 11.60
CA ASN A 8 -21.16 24.68 12.43
C ASN A 8 -21.05 25.05 13.92
N ALA A 9 -22.17 24.95 14.66
CA ALA A 9 -22.37 25.27 16.09
C ALA A 9 -21.46 24.53 17.10
N ARG A 10 -20.65 23.56 16.64
CA ARG A 10 -19.65 22.82 17.45
C ARG A 10 -18.21 23.06 16.98
N ALA A 11 -17.96 24.11 16.18
CA ALA A 11 -16.63 24.46 15.68
C ALA A 11 -15.62 24.77 16.81
N SER A 12 -16.09 25.14 18.00
CA SER A 12 -15.27 25.37 19.20
C SER A 12 -14.99 24.11 20.02
N GLY A 13 -15.61 22.97 19.70
CA GLY A 13 -15.40 21.71 20.41
C GLY A 13 -14.10 21.00 20.01
N PRO A 14 -13.63 20.01 20.80
CA PRO A 14 -12.42 19.26 20.48
C PRO A 14 -12.57 18.49 19.17
N PHE A 15 -11.58 18.60 18.28
CA PHE A 15 -11.44 17.77 17.08
C PHE A 15 -10.41 16.68 17.33
N VAL A 16 -10.87 15.44 17.47
CA VAL A 16 -10.01 14.28 17.68
C VAL A 16 -10.00 13.44 16.41
N ALA A 17 -8.82 13.15 15.87
CA ALA A 17 -8.66 12.31 14.69
C ALA A 17 -7.90 11.03 15.07
N ILE A 18 -8.36 9.90 14.55
CA ILE A 18 -7.70 8.60 14.69
C ILE A 18 -7.71 7.88 13.35
N ASN A 19 -6.57 7.30 12.99
CA ASN A 19 -6.43 6.44 11.83
C ASN A 19 -6.45 4.98 12.29
N THR A 20 -7.43 4.21 11.81
CA THR A 20 -7.64 2.82 12.24
C THR A 20 -6.67 1.85 11.60
N ALA A 21 -6.11 2.17 10.42
CA ALA A 21 -5.14 1.33 9.73
C ALA A 21 -3.74 1.36 10.37
N ALA A 22 -3.41 2.42 11.10
CA ALA A 22 -2.09 2.60 11.72
C ALA A 22 -1.91 1.86 13.07
N LEU A 23 -3.00 1.37 13.69
CA LEU A 23 -2.99 0.83 15.05
C LEU A 23 -3.37 -0.67 15.05
N PRO A 24 -2.67 -1.51 15.85
CA PRO A 24 -3.10 -2.88 16.09
C PRO A 24 -4.51 -2.95 16.71
N LYS A 25 -5.23 -4.04 16.45
CA LYS A 25 -6.64 -4.22 16.87
C LYS A 25 -6.87 -4.02 18.38
N ASP A 26 -6.02 -4.61 19.20
CA ASP A 26 -6.13 -4.56 20.67
C ASP A 26 -5.89 -3.13 21.20
N LEU A 27 -4.94 -2.42 20.58
CA LEU A 27 -4.64 -1.04 20.95
C LEU A 27 -5.71 -0.08 20.43
N LEU A 28 -6.31 -0.36 19.28
CA LEU A 28 -7.38 0.44 18.70
C LEU A 28 -8.62 0.48 19.62
N GLU A 29 -8.99 -0.66 20.20
CA GLU A 29 -10.08 -0.74 21.18
C GLU A 29 -9.82 0.16 22.40
N SER A 30 -8.62 0.02 22.96
CA SER A 30 -8.16 0.78 24.12
C SER A 30 -8.02 2.28 23.85
N GLU A 31 -7.59 2.67 22.65
CA GLU A 31 -7.51 4.08 22.24
C GLU A 31 -8.90 4.68 22.03
N LEU A 32 -9.82 3.98 21.34
CA LEU A 32 -11.15 4.50 21.04
C LEU A 32 -12.01 4.65 22.31
N PHE A 33 -12.14 3.58 23.10
CA PHE A 33 -13.06 3.52 24.23
C PHE A 33 -12.38 3.77 25.58
N GLY A 34 -11.05 3.72 25.65
CA GLY A 34 -10.34 3.80 26.93
C GLY A 34 -10.39 2.47 27.70
N HIS A 35 -9.57 2.37 28.72
CA HIS A 35 -9.48 1.16 29.54
C HIS A 35 -9.38 1.50 31.02
N GLU A 36 -9.88 0.58 31.85
CA GLU A 36 -9.67 0.60 33.29
C GLU A 36 -8.39 -0.15 33.69
N ARG A 37 -7.93 0.07 34.92
CA ARG A 37 -6.74 -0.58 35.45
C ARG A 37 -6.97 -2.10 35.48
N GLY A 38 -6.05 -2.87 34.91
CA GLY A 38 -6.14 -4.34 34.84
C GLY A 38 -6.98 -4.89 33.68
N ALA A 39 -7.36 -4.06 32.71
CA ALA A 39 -8.13 -4.52 31.53
C ALA A 39 -7.35 -5.48 30.61
N PHE A 40 -6.02 -5.35 30.54
CA PHE A 40 -5.13 -6.24 29.78
C PHE A 40 -3.72 -6.27 30.42
N THR A 41 -2.87 -7.20 30.00
CA THR A 41 -1.49 -7.34 30.48
C THR A 41 -0.68 -6.07 30.14
N GLY A 42 -0.43 -5.23 31.15
CA GLY A 42 0.24 -3.93 31.00
C GLY A 42 -0.61 -2.71 31.31
N ALA A 43 -1.92 -2.87 31.57
CA ALA A 43 -2.83 -1.80 31.97
C ALA A 43 -2.62 -1.37 33.45
N GLN A 44 -1.49 -0.71 33.73
CA GLN A 44 -1.15 -0.21 35.08
C GLN A 44 -1.94 1.03 35.50
N THR A 45 -2.40 1.83 34.53
CA THR A 45 -3.17 3.06 34.75
C THR A 45 -4.44 3.03 33.93
N SER A 46 -5.48 3.75 34.37
CA SER A 46 -6.69 3.95 33.55
C SER A 46 -6.47 5.08 32.55
N ARG A 47 -6.88 4.88 31.30
CA ARG A 47 -6.76 5.91 30.25
C ARG A 47 -8.11 6.24 29.62
N ARG A 48 -8.38 7.54 29.44
CA ARG A 48 -9.58 8.05 28.77
C ARG A 48 -9.49 7.82 27.26
N GLY A 49 -10.55 7.27 26.66
CA GLY A 49 -10.63 6.99 25.23
C GLY A 49 -10.81 8.24 24.36
N ARG A 50 -10.65 8.08 23.05
CA ARG A 50 -10.86 9.15 22.06
C ARG A 50 -12.31 9.63 22.01
N PHE A 51 -13.29 8.75 22.24
CA PHE A 51 -14.70 9.16 22.34
C PHE A 51 -14.93 10.12 23.51
N GLU A 52 -14.27 9.89 24.64
CA GLU A 52 -14.38 10.75 25.83
C GLU A 52 -13.63 12.08 25.63
N GLN A 53 -12.47 12.04 24.96
CA GLN A 53 -11.72 13.26 24.61
C GLN A 53 -12.46 14.15 23.59
N ALA A 54 -13.29 13.54 22.73
CA ALA A 54 -14.07 14.22 21.71
C ALA A 54 -15.46 14.67 22.20
N GLU A 55 -15.76 14.54 23.49
CA GLU A 55 -17.06 14.91 24.06
C GLU A 55 -17.41 16.38 23.76
N GLY A 56 -18.62 16.60 23.23
CA GLY A 56 -19.09 17.92 22.79
C GLY A 56 -18.47 18.41 21.48
N GLY A 57 -17.58 17.63 20.85
CA GLY A 57 -16.85 17.98 19.64
C GLY A 57 -17.08 17.00 18.48
N THR A 58 -16.01 16.74 17.73
CA THR A 58 -16.02 15.89 16.53
C THR A 58 -14.92 14.85 16.59
N LEU A 59 -15.28 13.59 16.34
CA LEU A 59 -14.37 12.47 16.15
C LEU A 59 -14.26 12.14 14.66
N PHE A 60 -13.05 12.23 14.13
CA PHE A 60 -12.71 11.83 12.77
C PHE A 60 -12.08 10.43 12.77
N LEU A 61 -12.73 9.49 12.10
CA LEU A 61 -12.29 8.12 11.92
C LEU A 61 -11.77 7.96 10.49
N ASP A 62 -10.47 7.84 10.33
CA ASP A 62 -9.84 7.59 9.02
C ASP A 62 -9.62 6.09 8.82
N GLU A 63 -9.91 5.59 7.63
CA GLU A 63 -9.84 4.17 7.23
C GLU A 63 -10.78 3.20 7.94
N ILE A 64 -12.03 3.61 8.18
CA ILE A 64 -13.01 2.79 8.91
C ILE A 64 -13.27 1.39 8.31
N GLY A 65 -12.98 1.17 7.03
CA GLY A 65 -13.09 -0.13 6.36
C GLY A 65 -12.16 -1.22 6.93
N ASP A 66 -11.08 -0.82 7.59
CA ASP A 66 -10.11 -1.74 8.23
C ASP A 66 -10.47 -2.08 9.68
N MET A 67 -11.60 -1.55 10.20
CA MET A 67 -12.02 -1.79 11.58
C MET A 67 -12.48 -3.25 11.79
N PRO A 68 -11.99 -3.94 12.84
CA PRO A 68 -12.46 -5.28 13.22
C PRO A 68 -13.96 -5.34 13.54
N PHE A 69 -14.58 -6.48 13.26
CA PHE A 69 -16.02 -6.70 13.43
C PHE A 69 -16.54 -6.47 14.87
N ASP A 70 -15.74 -6.85 15.88
CA ASP A 70 -16.10 -6.64 17.29
C ASP A 70 -16.19 -5.15 17.64
N LEU A 71 -15.29 -4.33 17.09
CA LEU A 71 -15.29 -2.89 17.29
C LEU A 71 -16.43 -2.20 16.53
N GLN A 72 -16.79 -2.71 15.35
CA GLN A 72 -17.95 -2.21 14.60
C GLN A 72 -19.24 -2.32 15.43
N THR A 73 -19.43 -3.43 16.14
CA THR A 73 -20.60 -3.64 17.00
C THR A 73 -20.64 -2.64 18.16
N ARG A 74 -19.49 -2.32 18.76
CA ARG A 74 -19.41 -1.32 19.82
C ARG A 74 -19.63 0.09 19.29
N LEU A 75 -19.06 0.41 18.15
CA LEU A 75 -19.26 1.70 17.47
C LEU A 75 -20.75 1.92 17.16
N LEU A 76 -21.44 0.90 16.67
CA LEU A 76 -22.88 0.95 16.43
C LEU A 76 -23.66 1.32 17.69
N ARG A 77 -23.35 0.71 18.84
CA ARG A 77 -23.97 1.04 20.14
C ARG A 77 -23.72 2.49 20.54
N VAL A 78 -22.50 2.98 20.38
CA VAL A 78 -22.16 4.38 20.71
C VAL A 78 -22.95 5.34 19.86
N LEU A 79 -23.04 5.07 18.56
CA LEU A 79 -23.83 5.90 17.69
C LEU A 79 -25.31 5.81 18.13
N SER A 80 -25.83 4.63 18.54
CA SER A 80 -27.28 4.33 18.72
C SER A 80 -27.80 4.96 19.97
N ASP A 81 -27.18 4.54 21.06
CA ASP A 81 -27.65 4.81 22.40
C ASP A 81 -26.94 6.04 22.95
N GLY A 82 -25.83 6.48 22.35
CA GLY A 82 -24.98 7.55 22.87
C GLY A 82 -24.17 7.14 24.09
N HIS A 83 -24.04 5.83 24.36
CA HIS A 83 -23.33 5.30 25.52
C HIS A 83 -22.34 4.22 25.10
N PHE A 84 -21.24 4.12 25.84
CA PHE A 84 -20.23 3.08 25.64
C PHE A 84 -19.63 2.63 26.98
N TYR A 85 -18.94 1.49 26.97
CA TYR A 85 -18.25 0.94 28.13
C TYR A 85 -16.74 0.97 27.87
N ARG A 86 -15.97 1.27 28.92
CA ARG A 86 -14.50 1.13 28.88
C ARG A 86 -14.10 -0.33 28.80
N VAL A 87 -12.93 -0.62 28.24
CA VAL A 87 -12.39 -1.98 28.24
C VAL A 87 -12.14 -2.41 29.69
N GLY A 88 -12.76 -3.52 30.10
CA GLY A 88 -12.72 -4.03 31.48
C GLY A 88 -13.60 -3.28 32.47
N GLY A 89 -14.30 -2.22 32.05
CA GLY A 89 -15.16 -1.40 32.89
C GLY A 89 -16.63 -1.77 32.77
N HIS A 90 -17.38 -1.58 33.86
CA HIS A 90 -18.82 -1.85 33.92
C HIS A 90 -19.67 -0.57 33.94
N SER A 91 -19.02 0.59 34.00
CA SER A 91 -19.69 1.89 34.00
C SER A 91 -19.98 2.34 32.56
N ALA A 92 -21.24 2.72 32.31
CA ALA A 92 -21.64 3.32 31.05
C ALA A 92 -21.22 4.79 31.02
N VAL A 93 -20.48 5.19 29.99
CA VAL A 93 -20.06 6.57 29.75
C VAL A 93 -20.88 7.13 28.61
N LYS A 94 -21.51 8.28 28.82
CA LYS A 94 -22.27 8.99 27.78
C LYS A 94 -21.30 9.73 26.85
N ALA A 95 -21.47 9.57 25.55
CA ALA A 95 -20.69 10.25 24.52
C ALA A 95 -21.62 11.05 23.61
N ASN A 96 -21.52 12.38 23.66
CA ASN A 96 -22.14 13.25 22.67
C ASN A 96 -21.08 13.77 21.70
N VAL A 97 -20.87 13.04 20.62
CA VAL A 97 -19.78 13.29 19.66
C VAL A 97 -20.32 13.24 18.24
N ARG A 98 -19.93 14.19 17.40
CA ARG A 98 -20.16 14.09 15.95
C ARG A 98 -19.11 13.16 15.34
N VAL A 99 -19.54 12.09 14.68
CA VAL A 99 -18.62 11.18 14.00
C VAL A 99 -18.53 11.54 12.52
N ILE A 100 -17.31 11.67 12.02
CA ILE A 100 -17.00 11.80 10.59
C ILE A 100 -16.09 10.63 10.23
N ALA A 101 -16.54 9.76 9.33
CA ALA A 101 -15.75 8.62 8.88
C ALA A 101 -15.23 8.86 7.46
N ALA A 102 -14.02 8.37 7.18
CA ALA A 102 -13.41 8.34 5.86
C ALA A 102 -12.86 6.94 5.58
N THR A 103 -12.87 6.55 4.31
CA THR A 103 -12.24 5.30 3.84
C THR A 103 -11.95 5.40 2.36
N HIS A 104 -10.89 4.73 1.91
CA HIS A 104 -10.61 4.54 0.48
C HIS A 104 -11.28 3.28 -0.11
N GLN A 105 -11.81 2.39 0.73
CA GLN A 105 -12.42 1.13 0.31
C GLN A 105 -13.90 1.31 -0.07
N ASP A 106 -14.39 0.46 -0.96
CA ASP A 106 -15.82 0.37 -1.24
C ASP A 106 -16.53 -0.42 -0.13
N LEU A 107 -17.18 0.32 0.79
CA LEU A 107 -17.92 -0.29 1.89
C LEU A 107 -19.11 -1.14 1.40
N GLU A 108 -19.73 -0.81 0.27
CA GLU A 108 -20.87 -1.56 -0.27
C GLU A 108 -20.43 -2.98 -0.68
N GLN A 109 -19.25 -3.08 -1.29
CA GLN A 109 -18.64 -4.36 -1.62
C GLN A 109 -18.20 -5.12 -0.35
N ARG A 110 -17.57 -4.43 0.61
CA ARG A 110 -17.13 -5.05 1.88
C ARG A 110 -18.28 -5.60 2.71
N VAL A 111 -19.47 -4.99 2.64
CA VAL A 111 -20.69 -5.52 3.27
C VAL A 111 -21.13 -6.82 2.59
N LYS A 112 -21.11 -6.89 1.25
CA LYS A 112 -21.45 -8.11 0.50
C LYS A 112 -20.47 -9.26 0.79
N GLU A 113 -19.20 -8.95 0.98
CA GLU A 113 -18.15 -9.90 1.33
C GLU A 113 -18.16 -10.31 2.82
N GLY A 114 -19.04 -9.74 3.64
CA GLY A 114 -19.15 -10.01 5.08
C GLY A 114 -18.04 -9.38 5.93
N GLY A 115 -17.21 -8.51 5.35
CA GLY A 115 -16.12 -7.81 6.03
C GLY A 115 -16.54 -6.55 6.79
N PHE A 116 -17.77 -6.09 6.58
CA PHE A 116 -18.33 -4.92 7.25
C PHE A 116 -19.82 -5.13 7.54
N ARG A 117 -20.29 -4.65 8.70
CA ARG A 117 -21.71 -4.81 9.06
C ARG A 117 -22.60 -3.84 8.30
N GLU A 118 -23.71 -4.37 7.80
CA GLU A 118 -24.72 -3.59 7.08
C GLU A 118 -25.36 -2.51 7.98
N ASP A 119 -25.65 -2.84 9.25
CA ASP A 119 -26.26 -1.92 10.22
C ASP A 119 -25.40 -0.66 10.48
N LEU A 120 -24.08 -0.84 10.60
CA LEU A 120 -23.13 0.24 10.74
C LEU A 120 -23.00 1.06 9.46
N PHE A 121 -23.01 0.40 8.28
CA PHE A 121 -22.92 1.08 6.99
C PHE A 121 -24.08 2.06 6.77
N HIS A 122 -25.32 1.60 6.92
CA HIS A 122 -26.51 2.46 6.74
C HIS A 122 -26.50 3.66 7.68
N ARG A 123 -25.92 3.49 8.87
CA ARG A 123 -25.83 4.55 9.84
C ARG A 123 -24.75 5.58 9.55
N LEU A 124 -23.59 5.15 9.08
CA LEU A 124 -22.51 6.05 8.72
C LEU A 124 -22.87 6.79 7.41
N ASN A 125 -23.54 6.11 6.49
CA ASN A 125 -23.86 6.59 5.16
C ASN A 125 -25.14 7.47 5.11
N VAL A 126 -25.31 8.36 6.09
CA VAL A 126 -26.42 9.34 6.08
C VAL A 126 -26.12 10.48 5.10
N ILE A 127 -24.86 10.95 5.08
CA ILE A 127 -24.39 11.99 4.15
C ILE A 127 -23.08 11.50 3.54
N ARG A 128 -23.11 11.15 2.25
CA ARG A 128 -21.92 10.72 1.50
C ARG A 128 -21.30 11.91 0.79
N LEU A 129 -20.03 12.19 1.10
CA LEU A 129 -19.22 13.18 0.39
C LEU A 129 -18.16 12.44 -0.43
N ARG A 130 -18.32 12.43 -1.75
CA ARG A 130 -17.29 11.90 -2.66
C ARG A 130 -16.22 12.96 -2.87
N LEU A 131 -14.98 12.66 -2.48
CA LEU A 131 -13.83 13.49 -2.81
C LEU A 131 -13.38 13.15 -4.26
N PRO A 132 -13.46 14.09 -5.20
CA PRO A 132 -12.99 13.85 -6.56
C PRO A 132 -11.47 13.67 -6.56
N ALA A 133 -10.99 12.76 -7.40
CA ALA A 133 -9.56 12.57 -7.61
C ALA A 133 -8.96 13.80 -8.33
N LEU A 134 -7.66 14.04 -8.17
CA LEU A 134 -6.99 15.21 -8.76
C LEU A 134 -7.08 15.20 -10.29
N ARG A 135 -7.13 14.00 -10.90
CA ARG A 135 -7.37 13.81 -12.33
C ARG A 135 -8.73 14.31 -12.84
N GLU A 136 -9.73 14.39 -11.96
CA GLU A 136 -11.07 14.91 -12.26
C GLU A 136 -11.10 16.45 -12.13
N ARG A 137 -10.12 17.02 -11.40
CA ARG A 137 -10.02 18.47 -11.11
C ARG A 137 -8.65 19.04 -11.47
N ARG A 138 -8.25 18.85 -12.73
CA ARG A 138 -6.92 19.23 -13.25
C ARG A 138 -6.66 20.73 -13.23
N GLU A 139 -7.72 21.53 -13.27
CA GLU A 139 -7.68 23.00 -13.17
C GLU A 139 -7.08 23.51 -11.85
N ASP A 140 -7.15 22.72 -10.78
CA ASP A 140 -6.59 23.09 -9.48
C ASP A 140 -5.09 22.76 -9.35
N VAL A 141 -4.55 21.92 -10.24
CA VAL A 141 -3.15 21.46 -10.16
C VAL A 141 -2.18 22.65 -10.16
N PRO A 142 -2.27 23.65 -11.06
CA PRO A 142 -1.40 24.83 -11.04
C PRO A 142 -1.36 25.58 -9.71
N MET A 143 -2.53 25.77 -9.08
CA MET A 143 -2.66 26.50 -7.82
C MET A 143 -2.07 25.69 -6.67
N LEU A 144 -2.40 24.40 -6.61
CA LEU A 144 -1.87 23.47 -5.61
C LEU A 144 -0.35 23.33 -5.72
N THR A 145 0.21 23.19 -6.91
CA THR A 145 1.67 23.12 -7.13
C THR A 145 2.37 24.35 -6.58
N ARG A 146 1.88 25.56 -6.90
CA ARG A 146 2.46 26.82 -6.38
C ARG A 146 2.41 26.86 -4.85
N TYR A 147 1.28 26.47 -4.26
CA TYR A 147 1.12 26.40 -2.82
C TYR A 147 2.11 25.42 -2.15
N PHE A 148 2.24 24.19 -2.69
CA PHE A 148 3.13 23.17 -2.13
C PHE A 148 4.61 23.51 -2.29
N LEU A 149 5.00 24.15 -3.41
CA LEU A 149 6.37 24.65 -3.59
C LEU A 149 6.69 25.76 -2.59
N GLN A 150 5.78 26.71 -2.38
CA GLN A 150 5.96 27.77 -1.39
C GLN A 150 6.04 27.22 0.03
N ARG A 151 5.16 26.28 0.38
CA ARG A 151 5.15 25.64 1.71
C ARG A 151 6.41 24.83 1.95
N SER A 152 6.86 24.05 0.96
CA SER A 152 8.10 23.28 1.04
C SER A 152 9.31 24.18 1.20
N ALA A 153 9.37 25.30 0.47
CA ALA A 153 10.44 26.28 0.58
C ALA A 153 10.50 26.91 1.98
N GLN A 154 9.35 27.30 2.55
CA GLN A 154 9.27 27.82 3.91
C GLN A 154 9.74 26.82 4.96
N GLN A 155 9.40 25.53 4.81
CA GLN A 155 9.82 24.48 5.74
C GLN A 155 11.33 24.22 5.69
N LEU A 156 11.94 24.33 4.50
CA LEU A 156 13.37 24.14 4.28
C LEU A 156 14.19 25.42 4.50
N GLY A 157 13.54 26.58 4.70
CA GLY A 157 14.21 27.87 4.83
C GLY A 157 14.89 28.36 3.54
N VAL A 158 14.41 27.91 2.38
CA VAL A 158 14.94 28.27 1.05
C VAL A 158 13.98 29.19 0.31
N GLU A 159 14.46 29.87 -0.73
CA GLU A 159 13.58 30.69 -1.58
C GLU A 159 12.60 29.81 -2.39
N PRO A 160 11.34 30.26 -2.56
CA PRO A 160 10.36 29.50 -3.32
C PRO A 160 10.77 29.42 -4.79
N LYS A 161 10.89 28.19 -5.28
CA LYS A 161 11.19 27.91 -6.69
C LYS A 161 9.99 28.22 -7.58
N ARG A 162 10.27 28.71 -8.78
CA ARG A 162 9.26 28.97 -9.80
C ARG A 162 9.24 27.82 -10.79
N ILE A 163 8.07 27.40 -11.21
CA ILE A 163 7.91 26.40 -12.26
C ILE A 163 7.56 27.07 -13.58
N THR A 164 8.19 26.61 -14.66
CA THR A 164 7.90 27.08 -16.02
C THR A 164 6.51 26.63 -16.48
N GLU A 165 5.90 27.38 -17.39
CA GLU A 165 4.58 27.03 -17.95
C GLU A 165 4.61 25.68 -18.66
N ALA A 166 5.71 25.36 -19.35
CA ALA A 166 5.89 24.09 -20.04
C ALA A 166 5.92 22.89 -19.06
N ALA A 167 6.64 23.03 -17.94
CA ALA A 167 6.65 22.02 -16.88
C ALA A 167 5.29 21.90 -16.16
N MET A 168 4.59 23.02 -15.97
CA MET A 168 3.25 23.04 -15.37
C MET A 168 2.21 22.35 -16.25
N ALA A 169 2.29 22.54 -17.57
CA ALA A 169 1.41 21.85 -18.53
C ALA A 169 1.61 20.33 -18.49
N GLN A 170 2.87 19.87 -18.40
CA GLN A 170 3.20 18.44 -18.25
C GLN A 170 2.64 17.87 -16.94
N LEU A 171 2.80 18.57 -15.81
CA LEU A 171 2.18 18.16 -14.55
C LEU A 171 0.66 18.07 -14.64
N GLY A 172 0.01 18.99 -15.35
CA GLY A 172 -1.45 18.97 -15.54
C GLY A 172 -1.97 17.78 -16.37
N GLN A 173 -1.13 17.16 -17.20
CA GLN A 173 -1.49 15.98 -18.00
C GLN A 173 -1.34 14.67 -17.23
N PHE A 174 -0.54 14.68 -16.17
CA PHE A 174 -0.27 13.49 -15.37
C PHE A 174 -1.50 13.04 -14.56
N GLN A 175 -1.69 11.72 -14.42
CA GLN A 175 -2.90 11.14 -13.83
C GLN A 175 -2.92 11.18 -12.29
N PHE A 176 -1.76 11.40 -11.64
CA PHE A 176 -1.57 11.42 -10.19
C PHE A 176 -2.28 10.26 -9.45
N PRO A 177 -1.82 9.01 -9.56
CA PRO A 177 -2.38 7.89 -8.79
C PRO A 177 -2.40 8.16 -7.27
N GLY A 178 -1.41 8.87 -6.72
CA GLY A 178 -1.36 9.28 -5.32
C GLY A 178 -2.00 10.64 -5.01
N ASN A 179 -2.76 11.21 -5.95
CA ASN A 179 -3.46 12.50 -5.84
C ASN A 179 -2.58 13.61 -5.23
N VAL A 180 -3.12 14.33 -4.25
CA VAL A 180 -2.48 15.47 -3.58
C VAL A 180 -1.20 15.06 -2.85
N ARG A 181 -1.14 13.86 -2.26
CA ARG A 181 0.07 13.38 -1.56
C ARG A 181 1.23 13.21 -2.53
N GLN A 182 0.96 12.65 -3.72
CA GLN A 182 1.99 12.53 -4.75
C GLN A 182 2.45 13.89 -5.27
N LEU A 183 1.52 14.83 -5.49
CA LEU A 183 1.86 16.19 -5.89
C LEU A 183 2.74 16.90 -4.84
N GLU A 184 2.39 16.78 -3.56
CA GLU A 184 3.17 17.33 -2.44
C GLU A 184 4.59 16.73 -2.41
N ASN A 185 4.72 15.41 -2.54
CA ASN A 185 6.01 14.73 -2.58
C ASN A 185 6.88 15.17 -3.77
N ILE A 186 6.27 15.32 -4.96
CA ILE A 186 6.97 15.82 -6.14
C ILE A 186 7.47 17.25 -5.90
N CYS A 187 6.62 18.13 -5.34
CA CYS A 187 7.01 19.51 -5.03
C CYS A 187 8.14 19.57 -3.98
N HIS A 188 8.07 18.73 -2.96
CA HIS A 188 9.12 18.61 -1.95
C HIS A 188 10.44 18.15 -2.57
N TRP A 189 10.40 17.08 -3.38
CA TRP A 189 11.55 16.55 -4.10
C TRP A 189 12.18 17.57 -5.05
N LEU A 190 11.37 18.31 -5.81
CA LEU A 190 11.84 19.41 -6.68
C LEU A 190 12.53 20.52 -5.88
N THR A 191 12.04 20.81 -4.67
CA THR A 191 12.65 21.81 -3.79
C THR A 191 14.04 21.37 -3.31
N VAL A 192 14.24 20.07 -3.07
CA VAL A 192 15.53 19.52 -2.63
C VAL A 192 16.51 19.26 -3.79
N MET A 193 16.03 18.70 -4.90
CA MET A 193 16.89 18.15 -5.96
C MET A 193 17.22 19.14 -7.08
N ALA A 194 16.31 20.07 -7.40
CA ALA A 194 16.55 20.98 -8.52
C ALA A 194 17.64 22.01 -8.14
N PRO A 195 18.77 22.10 -8.86
CA PRO A 195 19.79 23.09 -8.53
C PRO A 195 19.36 24.51 -8.92
N ALA A 196 18.43 24.65 -9.87
CA ALA A 196 17.97 25.94 -10.39
C ALA A 196 16.75 26.49 -9.62
N GLN A 197 16.63 27.82 -9.60
CA GLN A 197 15.46 28.53 -9.05
C GLN A 197 14.21 28.37 -9.93
N VAL A 198 14.43 28.07 -11.22
CA VAL A 198 13.39 27.85 -12.23
C VAL A 198 13.38 26.36 -12.59
N ILE A 199 12.24 25.70 -12.36
CA ILE A 199 12.02 24.28 -12.65
C ILE A 199 11.58 24.14 -14.11
N GLU A 200 12.38 23.41 -14.88
CA GLU A 200 12.11 23.06 -16.27
C GLU A 200 11.64 21.61 -16.40
N ILE A 201 11.21 21.20 -17.60
CA ILE A 201 10.71 19.83 -17.86
C ILE A 201 11.75 18.77 -17.47
N LYS A 202 13.03 19.04 -17.70
CA LYS A 202 14.15 18.13 -17.39
C LYS A 202 14.32 17.82 -15.90
N ASP A 203 13.86 18.71 -15.04
CA ASP A 203 13.99 18.58 -13.59
C ASP A 203 12.82 17.79 -12.98
N LEU A 204 11.76 17.51 -13.75
CA LEU A 204 10.62 16.74 -13.26
C LEU A 204 11.01 15.27 -13.03
N PRO A 205 10.32 14.53 -12.15
CA PRO A 205 10.52 13.10 -12.01
C PRO A 205 10.29 12.38 -13.36
N PRO A 206 11.06 11.32 -13.68
CA PRO A 206 10.91 10.57 -14.93
C PRO A 206 9.50 10.00 -15.12
N GLU A 207 8.78 9.75 -14.02
CA GLU A 207 7.37 9.32 -14.00
C GLU A 207 6.43 10.33 -14.67
N VAL A 208 6.74 11.62 -14.60
CA VAL A 208 5.94 12.70 -15.20
C VAL A 208 6.49 13.09 -16.57
N GLN A 209 7.78 12.86 -16.83
CA GLN A 209 8.41 13.13 -18.13
C GLN A 209 7.95 12.16 -19.22
N SER A 210 7.64 10.92 -18.85
CA SER A 210 7.09 9.93 -19.77
C SER A 210 5.56 10.04 -19.76
N PRO A 211 4.89 10.26 -20.92
CA PRO A 211 3.48 9.92 -21.00
C PRO A 211 3.34 8.45 -20.59
N PRO A 212 2.22 8.02 -19.97
CA PRO A 212 1.96 6.60 -19.85
C PRO A 212 1.95 6.06 -21.28
N THR A 213 3.01 5.35 -21.65
CA THR A 213 2.88 4.25 -22.58
C THR A 213 1.90 3.32 -21.91
N PHE A 214 0.61 3.53 -22.20
CA PHE A 214 -0.29 2.41 -22.36
C PHE A 214 0.37 1.57 -23.44
N ASP A 215 1.27 0.67 -23.04
CA ASP A 215 1.27 -0.63 -23.65
C ASP A 215 -0.13 -1.16 -23.37
N PRO A 216 -1.03 -1.26 -24.38
CA PRO A 216 -2.15 -2.16 -24.20
C PRO A 216 -1.56 -3.52 -23.78
N PRO A 217 -2.18 -4.25 -22.84
CA PRO A 217 -1.85 -5.65 -22.70
C PRO A 217 -1.91 -6.23 -24.11
N ALA A 218 -0.86 -6.94 -24.53
CA ALA A 218 -0.82 -7.64 -25.79
C ALA A 218 -2.08 -8.51 -25.88
N GLU A 219 -3.11 -7.96 -26.53
CA GLU A 219 -4.26 -8.69 -27.00
C GLU A 219 -3.68 -9.74 -27.94
N GLU A 220 -3.79 -10.97 -27.50
CA GLU A 220 -3.60 -12.17 -28.29
C GLU A 220 -4.17 -11.92 -29.69
N ALA A 221 -3.26 -11.77 -30.65
CA ALA A 221 -3.62 -11.76 -32.06
C ALA A 221 -4.15 -13.15 -32.40
N VAL A 222 -5.47 -13.29 -32.25
CA VAL A 222 -6.26 -14.42 -32.70
C VAL A 222 -6.01 -14.58 -34.21
N PRO A 223 -5.38 -15.65 -34.70
CA PRO A 223 -5.38 -15.93 -36.12
C PRO A 223 -6.77 -16.45 -36.49
N LYS A 224 -7.42 -15.77 -37.43
CA LYS A 224 -8.70 -16.15 -38.02
C LYS A 224 -8.63 -17.59 -38.54
N ALA A 225 -9.54 -18.42 -38.04
CA ALA A 225 -9.86 -19.74 -38.56
C ALA A 225 -10.41 -19.62 -39.99
N GLY A 226 -9.70 -20.24 -40.94
CA GLY A 226 -10.20 -20.60 -42.26
C GLY A 226 -10.65 -22.05 -42.26
N LEU A 227 -11.87 -22.28 -42.75
CA LEU A 227 -12.57 -23.55 -42.85
C LEU A 227 -12.04 -24.44 -44.00
N ALA A 228 -11.92 -25.76 -43.74
CA ALA A 228 -12.23 -26.92 -44.60
C ALA A 228 -11.48 -28.17 -44.05
N GLN A 229 -12.14 -29.18 -43.45
CA GLN A 229 -12.64 -30.44 -44.08
C GLN A 229 -11.52 -31.24 -44.79
N GLU A 230 -11.23 -32.53 -44.57
CA GLU A 230 -12.00 -33.73 -44.18
C GLU A 230 -11.04 -34.88 -43.75
N ASN A 231 -11.59 -35.85 -43.00
CA ASN A 231 -11.17 -37.21 -42.56
C ASN A 231 -10.20 -38.06 -43.46
N PRO A 232 -9.79 -39.31 -43.07
CA PRO A 232 -9.70 -39.98 -41.76
C PRO A 232 -8.35 -40.75 -41.51
N GLN A 233 -8.12 -41.21 -40.27
CA GLN A 233 -7.20 -42.32 -39.93
C GLN A 233 -7.61 -43.63 -40.65
N PRO A 234 -6.73 -44.66 -40.87
CA PRO A 234 -5.93 -45.28 -39.79
C PRO A 234 -4.61 -46.00 -40.21
N THR A 235 -4.04 -46.74 -39.24
CA THR A 235 -3.14 -47.93 -39.36
C THR A 235 -1.62 -47.77 -39.53
N VAL A 236 -0.93 -48.13 -38.42
CA VAL A 236 0.31 -48.91 -38.24
C VAL A 236 1.47 -48.86 -39.25
N SER A 237 2.67 -48.74 -38.63
CA SER A 237 3.93 -49.44 -38.95
C SER A 237 5.12 -48.54 -39.27
N THR A 238 5.96 -48.41 -38.24
CA THR A 238 7.39 -48.77 -38.20
C THR A 238 8.42 -48.05 -39.10
N VAL A 239 9.44 -47.53 -38.38
CA VAL A 239 10.85 -47.25 -38.73
C VAL A 239 11.14 -46.23 -39.84
N PHE A 240 11.64 -45.05 -39.43
CA PHE A 240 13.04 -44.66 -39.64
C PHE A 240 13.32 -43.33 -38.91
N ALA A 241 14.10 -43.37 -37.82
CA ALA A 241 14.95 -42.26 -37.41
C ALA A 241 16.21 -42.29 -38.31
N PRO A 242 17.08 -41.24 -38.39
CA PRO A 242 17.21 -40.12 -37.46
C PRO A 242 17.49 -38.75 -38.11
N ALA A 243 17.26 -37.67 -37.35
CA ALA A 243 18.14 -36.49 -37.27
C ALA A 243 17.36 -35.32 -36.65
N GLY A 244 17.93 -34.74 -35.60
CA GLY A 244 17.37 -33.60 -34.88
C GLY A 244 16.91 -33.93 -33.47
N GLN A 245 17.74 -34.60 -32.67
CA GLN A 245 17.61 -34.54 -31.22
C GLN A 245 17.78 -33.09 -30.78
N ALA A 246 16.66 -32.39 -30.58
CA ALA A 246 16.62 -31.29 -29.64
C ALA A 246 16.92 -31.88 -28.27
N MET A 247 18.01 -31.43 -27.65
CA MET A 247 18.34 -31.79 -26.28
C MET A 247 17.13 -31.49 -25.38
N PRO A 248 16.77 -32.38 -24.44
CA PRO A 248 15.82 -32.01 -23.42
C PRO A 248 16.52 -30.98 -22.53
N ASP A 249 16.08 -29.72 -22.58
CA ASP A 249 16.45 -28.74 -21.56
C ASP A 249 16.03 -29.34 -20.22
N THR A 250 17.01 -29.94 -19.54
CA THR A 250 16.86 -30.44 -18.20
C THR A 250 16.89 -29.21 -17.31
N GLY A 251 15.75 -28.54 -17.24
CA GLY A 251 15.61 -27.28 -16.52
C GLY A 251 15.99 -27.47 -15.06
N TRP A 252 16.77 -26.54 -14.52
CA TRP A 252 17.09 -26.49 -13.09
C TRP A 252 15.84 -26.54 -12.20
N GLU A 253 14.68 -26.14 -12.74
CA GLU A 253 13.35 -26.26 -12.13
C GLU A 253 12.97 -27.71 -11.83
N GLN A 254 13.22 -28.65 -12.76
CA GLN A 254 12.95 -30.09 -12.55
C GLN A 254 13.89 -30.69 -11.51
N LEU A 255 15.13 -30.19 -11.43
CA LEU A 255 16.09 -30.61 -10.40
C LEU A 255 15.69 -30.08 -9.00
N LEU A 256 15.21 -28.84 -8.93
CA LEU A 256 14.70 -28.25 -7.69
C LEU A 256 13.44 -28.98 -7.21
N GLU A 257 12.52 -29.30 -8.12
CA GLU A 257 11.30 -30.05 -7.81
C GLU A 257 11.64 -31.43 -7.22
N ARG A 258 12.58 -32.15 -7.84
CA ARG A 258 13.03 -33.45 -7.34
C ARG A 258 13.65 -33.37 -5.95
N GLU A 259 14.46 -32.34 -5.68
CA GLU A 259 15.09 -32.14 -4.38
C GLU A 259 14.06 -31.74 -3.30
N ALA A 260 13.11 -30.87 -3.64
CA ALA A 260 12.02 -30.49 -2.75
C ALA A 260 11.16 -31.71 -2.38
N LEU A 261 10.84 -32.56 -3.36
CA LEU A 261 10.07 -33.79 -3.15
C LEU A 261 10.81 -34.76 -2.21
N HIS A 262 12.13 -34.89 -2.37
CA HIS A 262 12.97 -35.71 -1.51
C HIS A 262 12.96 -35.21 -0.06
N LEU A 263 13.16 -33.90 0.17
CA LEU A 263 13.16 -33.30 1.51
C LEU A 263 11.81 -33.37 2.21
N LEU A 264 10.71 -33.19 1.46
CA LEU A 264 9.35 -33.34 1.97
C LEU A 264 9.04 -34.80 2.32
N SER A 265 9.49 -35.75 1.49
CA SER A 265 9.32 -37.18 1.76
C SER A 265 10.10 -37.67 2.99
N ALA A 266 11.18 -36.97 3.35
CA ALA A 266 11.96 -37.22 4.56
C ALA A 266 11.32 -36.67 5.85
N GLY A 267 10.13 -36.06 5.78
CA GLY A 267 9.38 -35.58 6.95
C GLY A 267 9.95 -34.32 7.61
N ARG A 268 10.76 -33.54 6.88
CA ARG A 268 11.27 -32.25 7.37
C ARG A 268 10.22 -31.15 7.23
N ASN A 269 10.15 -30.27 8.23
CA ASN A 269 9.23 -29.12 8.24
C ASN A 269 9.91 -27.80 7.85
N ASP A 270 11.24 -27.80 7.68
CA ASP A 270 12.10 -26.65 7.39
C ASP A 270 12.60 -26.61 5.93
N VAL A 271 11.94 -27.33 5.02
CA VAL A 271 12.35 -27.47 3.61
C VAL A 271 12.52 -26.12 2.91
N TRP A 272 11.63 -25.17 3.19
CA TRP A 272 11.70 -23.81 2.64
C TRP A 272 13.00 -23.10 3.04
N ASP A 273 13.33 -23.07 4.33
CA ASP A 273 14.49 -22.35 4.85
C ASP A 273 15.81 -22.97 4.34
N VAL A 274 15.86 -24.30 4.25
CA VAL A 274 17.04 -25.03 3.73
C VAL A 274 17.28 -24.71 2.26
N LEU A 275 16.26 -24.82 1.42
CA LEU A 275 16.39 -24.56 -0.03
C LEU A 275 16.63 -23.08 -0.32
N ALA A 276 15.93 -22.17 0.38
CA ALA A 276 16.14 -20.73 0.24
C ALA A 276 17.59 -20.35 0.60
N ARG A 277 18.11 -20.86 1.72
CA ARG A 277 19.49 -20.60 2.14
C ARG A 277 20.52 -21.10 1.12
N GLN A 278 20.32 -22.29 0.58
CA GLN A 278 21.22 -22.86 -0.44
C GLN A 278 21.19 -22.06 -1.74
N PHE A 279 19.99 -21.70 -2.21
CA PHE A 279 19.80 -20.89 -3.41
C PHE A 279 20.46 -19.52 -3.28
N GLU A 280 20.16 -18.80 -2.20
CA GLU A 280 20.73 -17.48 -1.93
C GLU A 280 22.25 -17.52 -1.84
N SER A 281 22.81 -18.53 -1.16
CA SER A 281 24.26 -18.70 -1.04
C SER A 281 24.91 -18.90 -2.40
N ARG A 282 24.33 -19.76 -3.24
CA ARG A 282 24.89 -20.06 -4.57
C ARG A 282 24.82 -18.85 -5.50
N LEU A 283 23.72 -18.10 -5.44
CA LEU A 283 23.51 -16.91 -6.24
C LEU A 283 24.47 -15.77 -5.85
N ILE A 284 24.63 -15.52 -4.54
CA ILE A 284 25.54 -14.48 -4.04
C ILE A 284 27.00 -14.84 -4.34
N LEU A 285 27.42 -16.08 -4.14
CA LEU A 285 28.78 -16.54 -4.47
C LEU A 285 29.09 -16.38 -5.97
N THR A 286 28.13 -16.70 -6.83
CA THR A 286 28.29 -16.58 -8.29
C THR A 286 28.37 -15.11 -8.71
N ALA A 287 27.58 -14.24 -8.07
CA ALA A 287 27.66 -12.81 -8.32
C ALA A 287 29.01 -12.22 -7.87
N LEU A 288 29.51 -12.60 -6.70
CA LEU A 288 30.80 -12.17 -6.17
C LEU A 288 31.99 -12.66 -7.00
N SER A 289 31.96 -13.90 -7.49
CA SER A 289 33.01 -14.43 -8.36
C SER A 289 33.05 -13.67 -9.69
N THR A 290 31.88 -13.37 -10.26
CA THR A 290 31.76 -12.64 -11.53
C THR A 290 32.21 -11.18 -11.42
N THR A 291 31.99 -10.53 -10.26
CA THR A 291 32.40 -9.13 -10.02
C THR A 291 33.76 -8.99 -9.32
N ARG A 292 34.54 -10.08 -9.23
CA ARG A 292 35.87 -10.11 -8.59
C ARG A 292 35.86 -9.53 -7.16
N GLY A 293 34.84 -9.88 -6.38
CA GLY A 293 34.70 -9.47 -4.98
C GLY A 293 34.11 -8.07 -4.77
N ARG A 294 33.69 -7.36 -5.83
CA ARG A 294 33.04 -6.05 -5.69
C ARG A 294 31.58 -6.21 -5.27
N ARG A 295 31.32 -6.03 -3.97
CA ARG A 295 30.00 -6.19 -3.34
C ARG A 295 28.93 -5.25 -3.92
N ILE A 296 29.30 -4.02 -4.29
CA ILE A 296 28.35 -3.02 -4.83
C ILE A 296 27.90 -3.41 -6.25
N GLU A 297 28.84 -3.80 -7.11
CA GLU A 297 28.52 -4.25 -8.48
C GLU A 297 27.75 -5.58 -8.47
N ALA A 298 28.04 -6.48 -7.53
CA ALA A 298 27.29 -7.73 -7.35
C ALA A 298 25.83 -7.44 -6.98
N ALA A 299 25.59 -6.50 -6.05
CA ALA A 299 24.24 -6.11 -5.65
C ALA A 299 23.45 -5.52 -6.83
N GLN A 300 24.07 -4.65 -7.62
CA GLN A 300 23.44 -4.04 -8.78
C GLN A 300 23.08 -5.08 -9.86
N ARG A 301 23.96 -6.05 -10.13
CA ARG A 301 23.68 -7.15 -11.08
C ARG A 301 22.61 -8.11 -10.61
N LEU A 302 22.48 -8.29 -9.30
CA LEU A 302 21.42 -9.09 -8.69
C LEU A 302 20.09 -8.31 -8.50
N GLY A 303 20.07 -7.00 -8.77
CA GLY A 303 18.89 -6.16 -8.57
C GLY A 303 18.50 -5.96 -7.10
N ILE A 304 19.40 -6.24 -6.15
CA ILE A 304 19.15 -6.10 -4.71
C ILE A 304 19.88 -4.88 -4.15
N GLY A 305 19.32 -4.29 -3.08
CA GLY A 305 19.94 -3.17 -2.38
C GLY A 305 21.30 -3.54 -1.77
N ARG A 306 22.23 -2.57 -1.76
CA ARG A 306 23.59 -2.72 -1.17
C ARG A 306 23.56 -3.21 0.29
N ASN A 307 22.63 -2.72 1.10
CA ASN A 307 22.53 -3.12 2.50
C ASN A 307 22.01 -4.56 2.64
N THR A 308 21.16 -4.99 1.71
CA THR A 308 20.59 -6.34 1.67
C THR A 308 21.66 -7.39 1.33
N ILE A 309 22.54 -7.13 0.35
CA ILE A 309 23.63 -8.07 0.04
C ILE A 309 24.60 -8.21 1.22
N THR A 310 24.90 -7.09 1.89
CA THR A 310 25.84 -7.07 3.02
C THR A 310 25.28 -7.86 4.21
N ARG A 311 23.99 -7.66 4.53
CA ARG A 311 23.30 -8.43 5.56
C ARG A 311 23.23 -9.92 5.21
N LYS A 312 22.90 -10.27 3.96
CA LYS A 312 22.81 -11.67 3.53
C LYS A 312 24.17 -12.39 3.54
N ILE A 313 25.26 -11.71 3.18
CA ILE A 313 26.63 -12.27 3.29
C ILE A 313 26.95 -12.63 4.75
N GLN A 314 26.58 -11.75 5.69
CA GLN A 314 26.80 -11.95 7.13
C GLN A 314 25.90 -13.06 7.71
N GLU A 315 24.64 -13.14 7.31
CA GLU A 315 23.68 -14.18 7.73
C GLU A 315 24.06 -15.58 7.20
N LEU A 316 24.64 -15.62 6.00
CA LEU A 316 25.06 -16.87 5.34
C LEU A 316 26.47 -17.30 5.74
N GLY A 317 27.24 -16.47 6.44
CA GLY A 317 28.59 -16.79 6.93
C GLY A 317 29.62 -16.93 5.80
N ILE A 318 29.49 -16.13 4.73
CA ILE A 318 30.36 -16.20 3.54
C ILE A 318 31.57 -15.24 3.68
N ASP A 319 32.05 -15.00 4.89
CA ASP A 319 33.28 -14.23 5.14
C ASP A 319 34.45 -15.20 5.38
N ASP A 320 35.10 -15.61 4.28
CA ASP A 320 36.55 -15.76 4.08
C ASP A 320 36.87 -16.05 2.60
#